data_AF-A0A143Q4E7-F1
#
_entry.id   AF-A0A143Q4E7-F1
#
_cell.length_a   1.000
_cell.length_b   1.000
_cell.length_c   1.000
_cell.angle_alpha   90.00
_cell.angle_beta   90.00
_cell.angle_gamma   90.00
#
_symmetry.space_group_name_H-M   'P 1'
#
loop_
_entity.id
_entity.type
_entity.pdbx_description
1 polymer ?
#
loop_
_entity_poly.entity_id
_entity_poly.type
_entity_poly.pdbx_seq_one_letter_code
_entity_poly.pdbx_strand_id
1 'polypeptide(L)' 'MADNTAEVPILHPDDMPTALDTASALRVTGPGRTVDLTLRFLTLDGGYEPFDLTASLIDLDSGHSALLVVLTVK' A
#
# COMPACT_ATOMS: atom_id res chain seq x y z
N MET A 1 1.86 -15.27 -28.92
CA MET A 1 1.76 -14.16 -27.95
C MET A 1 1.05 -14.75 -26.75
N ALA A 2 1.78 -14.95 -25.64
CA ALA A 2 1.18 -15.55 -24.45
C ALA A 2 0.28 -14.52 -23.77
N ASP A 3 -0.92 -14.97 -23.42
CA ASP A 3 -1.96 -14.24 -22.71
C ASP A 3 -1.44 -13.85 -21.31
N ASN A 4 -1.30 -12.54 -21.05
CA ASN A 4 -0.66 -12.00 -19.84
C ASN A 4 -1.68 -11.75 -18.71
N THR A 5 -2.82 -12.44 -18.73
CA THR A 5 -4.01 -12.14 -17.90
C THR A 5 -4.06 -12.84 -16.54
N ALA A 6 -3.03 -13.60 -16.17
CA ALA A 6 -2.83 -14.00 -14.77
C ALA A 6 -2.04 -12.89 -14.05
N GLU A 7 -2.67 -11.72 -13.85
CA GLU A 7 -2.07 -10.64 -13.05
C GLU A 7 -2.01 -11.10 -11.59
N VAL A 8 -0.88 -11.70 -11.21
CA VAL A 8 -0.60 -11.98 -9.80
C VAL A 8 -0.61 -10.63 -9.07
N PRO A 9 -1.44 -10.45 -8.03
CA PRO A 9 -1.54 -9.17 -7.34
C PRO A 9 -0.18 -8.72 -6.78
N ILE A 10 0.12 -7.43 -6.88
CA ILE A 10 1.36 -6.88 -6.29
C ILE A 10 1.38 -6.96 -4.76
N LEU A 11 0.21 -6.97 -4.12
CA LEU A 11 0.03 -7.11 -2.67
C LEU A 11 -0.54 -8.50 -2.39
N HIS A 12 -0.01 -9.20 -1.40
CA HIS A 12 -0.50 -10.52 -1.00
C HIS A 12 -2.02 -10.47 -0.71
N PRO A 13 -2.84 -11.40 -1.21
CA PRO A 13 -4.30 -11.36 -1.05
C PRO A 13 -4.77 -11.24 0.41
N ASP A 14 -4.14 -11.99 1.33
CA ASP A 14 -4.45 -11.93 2.77
C ASP A 14 -4.17 -10.56 3.42
N ASP A 15 -3.31 -9.73 2.80
CA ASP A 15 -2.97 -8.41 3.32
C ASP A 15 -3.90 -7.32 2.77
N MET A 16 -4.76 -7.66 1.80
CA MET A 16 -5.70 -6.73 1.17
C MET A 16 -6.69 -6.10 2.16
N PRO A 17 -7.32 -6.84 3.10
CA PRO A 17 -8.20 -6.23 4.09
C PRO A 17 -7.48 -5.17 4.93
N THR A 18 -6.27 -5.48 5.41
CA THR A 18 -5.45 -4.55 6.21
C THR A 18 -5.11 -3.28 5.44
N ALA A 19 -4.75 -3.39 4.15
CA ALA A 19 -4.44 -2.24 3.30
C ALA A 19 -5.68 -1.34 3.07
N LEU A 20 -6.85 -1.94 2.80
CA LEU A 20 -8.10 -1.22 2.61
C LEU A 20 -8.58 -0.52 3.90
N ASP A 21 -8.46 -1.20 5.04
CA ASP A 21 -8.82 -0.65 6.35
C ASP A 21 -7.91 0.52 6.70
N THR A 22 -6.61 0.40 6.42
CA THR A 22 -5.63 1.48 6.64
C THR A 22 -5.93 2.70 5.77
N ALA A 23 -6.21 2.49 4.48
CA ALA A 23 -6.58 3.58 3.57
C ALA A 23 -7.88 4.27 4.01
N SER A 24 -8.87 3.48 4.46
CA SER A 24 -10.13 4.01 4.98
C SER A 24 -9.95 4.81 6.26
N ALA A 25 -9.13 4.31 7.20
CA ALA A 25 -8.82 5.01 8.45
C ALA A 25 -8.08 6.32 8.21
N LEU A 26 -7.10 6.34 7.30
CA LEU A 26 -6.38 7.56 6.91
C LEU A 26 -7.32 8.59 6.26
N ARG A 27 -8.27 8.14 5.45
CA ARG A 27 -9.27 9.03 4.84
C ARG A 27 -10.21 9.66 5.88
N VAL A 28 -10.59 8.91 6.91
CA VAL A 28 -11.46 9.42 8.00
C VAL A 28 -10.69 10.37 8.93
N THR A 29 -9.43 10.05 9.24
CA THR A 29 -8.62 10.84 10.17
C THR A 29 -8.04 12.11 9.55
N GLY A 30 -7.86 12.11 8.22
CA GLY A 30 -7.37 13.23 7.46
C GLY A 30 -5.84 13.38 7.48
N PRO A 31 -5.32 14.44 6.85
CA PRO A 31 -3.90 14.69 6.70
C PRO A 31 -3.16 14.86 8.04
N GLY A 32 -1.87 14.51 8.06
CA GLY A 32 -1.00 14.65 9.24
C GLY A 32 -1.02 13.46 10.21
N ARG A 33 -1.71 12.38 9.87
CA ARG A 33 -1.64 11.09 10.57
C ARG A 33 -0.86 10.06 9.75
N THR A 34 -0.08 9.24 10.45
CA THR A 34 0.68 8.13 9.90
C THR A 34 0.21 6.82 10.51
N VAL A 35 0.29 5.74 9.74
CA VAL A 35 0.07 4.36 10.19
C VAL A 35 1.27 3.54 9.73
N ASP A 36 1.91 2.85 10.67
CA ASP A 36 2.95 1.89 10.37
C ASP A 36 2.34 0.50 10.22
N LEU A 37 2.76 -0.23 9.19
CA LEU A 37 2.28 -1.58 8.90
C LEU A 37 3.35 -2.37 8.14
N THR A 38 3.24 -3.69 8.21
CA THR A 38 4.03 -4.61 7.40
C THR A 38 3.08 -5.29 6.43
N LEU A 39 3.38 -5.18 5.13
CA LEU A 39 2.60 -5.82 4.07
C LEU A 39 3.53 -6.64 3.17
N ARG A 40 3.00 -7.72 2.59
CA ARG A 40 3.77 -8.59 1.69
C ARG A 40 3.57 -8.19 0.24
N PHE A 41 4.66 -7.82 -0.43
CA PHE A 41 4.65 -7.45 -1.85
C PHE A 41 5.23 -8.57 -2.71
N LEU A 42 4.69 -8.72 -3.91
CA LEU A 42 5.21 -9.63 -4.92
C LEU A 42 6.56 -9.11 -5.42
N THR A 43 7.61 -9.91 -5.23
CA THR A 43 8.96 -9.62 -5.71
C THR A 43 9.14 -10.11 -7.15
N LEU A 44 10.17 -9.59 -7.83
CA LEU A 44 10.54 -10.04 -9.18
C LEU A 44 10.94 -11.52 -9.22
N ASP A 45 11.35 -12.08 -8.08
CA ASP A 45 11.69 -13.51 -7.92
C ASP A 45 10.43 -14.40 -7.76
N GLY A 46 9.23 -13.80 -7.77
CA GLY A 46 7.93 -14.49 -7.77
C GLY A 46 7.42 -14.88 -6.38
N GLY A 47 8.09 -14.46 -5.31
CA GLY A 47 7.66 -14.65 -3.93
C GLY A 47 6.98 -13.42 -3.35
N TYR A 48 6.21 -13.59 -2.28
CA TYR A 48 5.71 -12.48 -1.49
C TYR A 48 6.63 -12.24 -0.30
N GLU A 49 7.22 -11.05 -0.20
CA GLU A 49 8.13 -10.69 0.89
C GLU A 49 7.58 -9.52 1.73
N PRO A 50 7.78 -9.53 3.05
CA PRO A 50 7.30 -8.47 3.93
C PRO A 50 8.15 -7.19 3.77
N PHE A 51 7.47 -6.06 3.64
CA PHE A 51 8.06 -4.73 3.70
C PHE A 51 7.44 -3.94 4.84
N ASP A 52 8.27 -3.29 5.64
CA ASP A 52 7.83 -2.31 6.62
C ASP A 52 7.53 -1.00 5.89
N LEU A 53 6.33 -0.47 6.09
CA LEU A 53 5.89 0.78 5.48
C LEU A 53 5.23 1.72 6.49
N THR A 54 5.37 3.01 6.21
CA THR A 54 4.60 4.08 6.84
C THR A 54 3.67 4.66 5.80
N ALA A 55 2.36 4.59 6.05
CA ALA A 55 1.33 5.18 5.20
C ALA A 55 0.78 6.46 5.83
N SER A 56 0.50 7.48 5.02
CA SER A 56 -0.11 8.74 5.46
C SER A 56 -0.94 9.36 4.36
N LEU A 57 -1.94 10.15 4.72
CA LEU A 57 -2.63 11.01 3.77
C LEU A 57 -1.92 12.37 3.74
N ILE A 58 -1.59 12.84 2.54
CA ILE A 58 -1.04 14.17 2.30
C ILE A 58 -2.02 14.98 1.46
N ASP A 59 -2.12 16.28 1.76
CA ASP A 59 -2.83 17.20 0.89
C ASP A 59 -1.98 17.56 -0.31
N LEU A 60 -2.63 17.60 -1.46
CA LEU A 60 -2.12 18.15 -2.69
C LEU A 60 -2.82 19.48 -2.96
N ASP A 61 -2.21 20.31 -3.81
CA ASP A 61 -2.86 21.52 -4.26
C ASP A 61 -4.22 21.21 -4.93
N SER A 62 -5.14 22.17 -4.88
CA SER A 62 -6.46 22.09 -5.52
C SER A 62 -7.47 21.14 -4.84
N GLY A 63 -7.31 20.86 -3.54
CA GLY A 63 -8.29 20.06 -2.77
C GLY A 63 -8.25 18.56 -3.05
N HIS A 64 -7.16 18.08 -3.65
CA HIS A 64 -6.89 16.65 -3.78
C HIS A 64 -6.06 16.18 -2.59
N SER A 65 -6.14 14.89 -2.30
CA SER A 65 -5.25 14.25 -1.33
C SER A 65 -4.62 13.02 -1.97
N ALA A 66 -3.39 12.70 -1.58
CA ALA A 66 -2.70 11.49 -1.99
C ALA A 66 -2.38 10.61 -0.78
N LEU A 67 -2.40 9.30 -1.00
CA LEU A 67 -1.83 8.34 -0.06
C LEU A 67 -0.31 8.28 -0.30
N LEU A 68 0.47 8.77 0.65
CA LEU A 68 1.92 8.60 0.68
C LEU A 68 2.25 7.29 1.40
N VAL A 69 2.93 6.38 0.70
CA VAL A 69 3.46 5.15 1.27
C VAL A 69 4.98 5.21 1.20
N VAL A 70 5.63 5.18 2.35
CA VAL A 70 7.10 5.14 2.47
C VAL A 70 7.49 3.71 2.82
N LEU A 71 8.19 3.03 1.91
CA LEU A 71 8.73 1.70 2.14
C LEU A 71 10.14 1.82 2.74
N THR A 72 10.40 1.11 3.83
CA THR A 72 11.74 1.04 4.41
C THR A 72 12.40 -0.27 3.98
N VAL A 73 13.44 -0.17 3.16
CA VAL A 73 14.30 -1.31 2.79
C VAL A 73 15.51 -1.30 3.72
N LYS A 74 15.76 -2.42 4.40
CA LYS A 74 16.94 -2.59 5.28
C LYS A 74 18.15 -3.10 4.50
#